data_AF-A0A1Q8ABA3-F1
#
_entry.id   AF-A0A1Q8ABA3-F1
#
_cell.length_a   1.000
_cell.length_b   1.000
_cell.length_c   1.000
_cell.angle_alpha   90.00
_cell.angle_beta   90.00
_cell.angle_gamma   90.00
#
_symmetry.space_group_name_H-M   'P 1'
#
loop_
_entity.id
_entity.type
_entity.pdbx_description
1 polymer ?
#
loop_
_entity_poly.entity_id
_entity_poly.type
_entity_poly.pdbx_seq_one_letter_code
_entity_poly.pdbx_strand_id
1 'polypeptide(L)'
;MGRTQRATLGLALVAGLLIAACGGGGTTTASGAPRASGGPRLGSFDRPIVLAFTPSVEAATISTNGAAIKAALERATGLAWKVTAMTSYAAEVEGMCSGAIDIGFFAPLQMTLLLNKQCGTPVLAALRRPDQTKPESATNQLSPTYESQIVVRVDSGINDLNGLKGKKFAFVDTLSASGYVFPTLTIKNKTGQDPKTFFASNGIIFAGGHPQAALAVYNKQVDGAAMYIDARDLVAAANPDIKTATKVIEKAGPIPNDGVALRKGFPDDLGKQVTGALTDYVKSDDGKKVVYTLYQWDGLQTVDAKFFDPMNEAAKLAGVDVEKLAQNTPRPAATPTPTKSP
;
A
#
# COMPACT_ATOMS: atom_id res chain seq x y z
N MET A 1 32.82 81.58 -9.60
CA MET A 1 31.96 82.27 -8.61
C MET A 1 31.37 81.20 -7.71
N GLY A 2 31.75 81.00 -6.46
CA GLY A 2 32.35 81.87 -5.47
C GLY A 2 31.43 81.89 -4.24
N ARG A 3 31.90 81.28 -3.13
CA ARG A 3 31.46 81.45 -1.72
C ARG A 3 30.09 80.81 -1.35
N THR A 4 29.87 80.22 -0.16
CA THR A 4 30.61 80.21 1.11
C THR A 4 30.11 79.09 2.03
N GLN A 5 31.03 78.61 2.88
CA GLN A 5 30.85 77.74 4.05
C GLN A 5 29.87 78.30 5.11
N ARG A 6 29.32 77.45 5.99
CA ARG A 6 29.77 77.33 7.41
C ARG A 6 28.97 76.29 8.20
N ALA A 7 29.72 75.50 8.96
CA ALA A 7 29.29 74.60 10.00
C ALA A 7 28.97 75.36 11.31
N THR A 8 28.14 74.76 12.16
CA THR A 8 28.19 74.97 13.61
C THR A 8 27.85 73.68 14.34
N LEU A 9 28.86 73.18 15.06
CA LEU A 9 28.78 72.27 16.19
C LEU A 9 28.07 72.98 17.35
N GLY A 10 27.23 72.25 18.08
CA GLY A 10 26.66 72.70 19.36
C GLY A 10 26.45 71.51 20.29
N LEU A 11 27.38 71.32 21.21
CA LEU A 11 27.34 70.34 22.30
C LEU A 11 26.81 71.06 23.56
N ALA A 12 25.79 70.52 24.23
CA ALA A 12 25.46 70.89 25.61
C ALA A 12 24.85 69.70 26.36
N LEU A 13 25.60 69.19 27.34
CA LEU A 13 25.13 68.34 28.44
C LEU A 13 24.28 69.18 29.42
N VAL A 14 23.16 68.63 29.91
CA VAL A 14 22.72 68.82 31.31
C VAL A 14 22.06 67.52 31.81
N ALA A 15 22.43 67.16 33.04
CA ALA A 15 22.12 65.94 33.74
C ALA A 15 20.71 65.92 34.41
N GLY A 16 20.17 64.70 34.52
CA GLY A 16 19.60 64.15 35.76
C GLY A 16 18.25 64.68 36.25
N LEU A 17 17.21 63.84 36.15
CA LEU A 17 16.29 63.60 37.27
C LEU A 17 15.70 62.20 37.17
N LEU A 18 16.03 61.36 38.15
CA LEU A 18 15.40 60.07 38.43
C LEU A 18 14.07 60.32 39.13
N ILE A 19 12.96 59.88 38.54
CA ILE A 19 11.72 59.60 39.27
C ILE A 19 11.29 58.18 38.90
N ALA A 20 11.47 57.26 39.84
CA ALA A 20 10.78 55.99 39.85
C ALA A 20 9.31 56.23 40.20
N ALA A 21 8.41 55.85 39.31
CA ALA A 21 6.99 55.67 39.62
C ALA A 21 6.54 54.33 39.04
N CYS A 22 6.40 53.35 39.92
CA CYS A 22 5.68 52.10 39.66
C CYS A 22 4.17 52.40 39.61
N GLY A 23 3.46 51.84 38.61
CA GLY A 23 2.00 51.79 38.68
C GLY A 23 1.27 51.61 37.35
N GLY A 24 1.17 50.36 36.88
CA GLY A 24 -0.03 49.82 36.23
C GLY A 24 -0.47 50.40 34.88
N GLY A 25 0.06 49.84 33.79
CA GLY A 25 -0.52 49.97 32.46
C GLY A 25 -0.13 48.76 31.62
N GLY A 26 -1.03 47.78 31.51
CA GLY A 26 -0.78 46.52 30.84
C GLY A 26 -0.43 46.70 29.36
N THR A 27 0.81 46.41 29.00
CA THR A 27 1.21 46.12 27.64
C THR A 27 1.09 44.62 27.43
N THR A 28 0.04 44.21 26.71
CA THR A 28 -0.06 42.89 26.10
C THR A 28 1.13 42.70 25.17
N THR A 29 2.16 42.01 25.65
CA THR A 29 3.15 41.37 24.80
C THR A 29 2.38 40.40 23.90
N ALA A 30 2.30 40.73 22.62
CA ALA A 30 1.86 39.79 21.61
C ALA A 30 2.86 38.62 21.65
N SER A 31 2.47 37.54 22.33
CA SER A 31 3.17 36.26 22.29
C SER A 31 3.26 35.87 20.82
N GLY A 32 4.47 35.97 20.26
CA GLY A 32 4.78 35.42 18.95
C GLY A 32 4.42 33.93 18.99
N ALA A 33 3.40 33.56 18.22
CA ALA A 33 3.05 32.18 17.99
C ALA A 33 4.33 31.43 17.56
N PRO A 34 4.56 30.19 18.04
CA PRO A 34 5.73 29.42 17.66
C PRO A 34 5.74 29.31 16.13
N ARG A 35 6.83 29.80 15.53
CA ARG A 35 7.10 29.71 14.09
C ARG A 35 7.05 28.23 13.72
N ALA A 36 5.99 27.83 13.01
CA ALA A 36 5.82 26.47 12.52
C ALA A 36 7.09 26.06 11.76
N SER A 37 7.61 24.87 12.09
CA SER A 37 8.82 24.29 11.51
C SER A 37 8.75 24.30 9.98
N GLY A 38 9.85 24.76 9.37
CA GLY A 38 9.89 25.31 8.01
C GLY A 38 9.89 24.27 6.88
N GLY A 39 8.71 23.78 6.52
CA GLY A 39 8.46 23.08 5.26
C GLY A 39 7.05 23.38 4.72
N PRO A 40 6.81 23.16 3.42
CA PRO A 40 5.48 23.16 2.83
C PRO A 40 4.47 22.32 3.62
N ARG A 41 3.23 22.81 3.78
CA ARG A 41 2.14 22.11 4.49
C ARG A 41 1.77 20.82 3.75
N LEU A 42 1.66 19.68 4.42
CA LEU A 42 1.17 18.45 3.79
C LEU A 42 -0.23 18.65 3.17
N GLY A 43 -0.40 18.24 1.91
CA GLY A 43 -1.62 18.43 1.13
C GLY A 43 -1.75 19.82 0.48
N SER A 44 -0.68 20.62 0.45
CA SER A 44 -0.55 21.81 -0.39
C SER A 44 -0.03 21.46 -1.78
N PHE A 45 -0.12 22.38 -2.75
CA PHE A 45 0.41 22.15 -4.09
C PHE A 45 1.94 21.93 -4.12
N ASP A 46 2.68 22.54 -3.19
CA ASP A 46 4.12 22.40 -3.02
C ASP A 46 4.52 21.17 -2.17
N ARG A 47 3.56 20.56 -1.45
CA ARG A 47 3.72 19.25 -0.80
C ARG A 47 2.43 18.42 -0.88
N PRO A 48 2.11 17.85 -2.06
CA PRO A 48 0.94 17.02 -2.23
C PRO A 48 1.06 15.74 -1.40
N ILE A 49 -0.07 15.19 -0.95
CA ILE A 49 -0.10 13.86 -0.31
C ILE A 49 0.22 12.81 -1.36
N VAL A 50 1.23 11.98 -1.09
CA VAL A 50 1.63 10.90 -2.01
C VAL A 50 0.88 9.62 -1.66
N LEU A 51 0.06 9.18 -2.62
CA LEU A 51 -0.72 7.95 -2.57
C LEU A 51 -0.05 6.86 -3.40
N ALA A 52 0.14 5.69 -2.80
CA ALA A 52 0.67 4.49 -3.45
C ALA A 52 -0.29 3.32 -3.37
N PHE A 53 -0.07 2.38 -4.28
CA PHE A 53 -0.90 1.22 -4.52
C PHE A 53 -0.01 -0.01 -4.68
N THR A 54 -0.35 -1.11 -3.99
CA THR A 54 0.29 -2.41 -4.22
C THR A 54 0.30 -2.79 -5.70
N PRO A 55 1.49 -3.11 -6.27
CA PRO A 55 1.60 -3.47 -7.69
C PRO A 55 1.19 -4.93 -7.95
N SER A 56 -0.03 -5.31 -7.56
CA SER A 56 -0.57 -6.67 -7.68
C SER A 56 -1.30 -6.95 -9.00
N VAL A 57 -1.56 -5.89 -9.76
CA VAL A 57 -2.21 -5.84 -11.07
C VAL A 57 -1.41 -4.94 -12.02
N GLU A 58 -1.85 -4.81 -13.26
CA GLU A 58 -1.15 -4.03 -14.28
C GLU A 58 -0.99 -2.56 -13.89
N ALA A 59 0.18 -1.98 -14.18
CA ALA A 59 0.47 -0.58 -13.88
C ALA A 59 -0.53 0.41 -14.52
N ALA A 60 -1.06 0.10 -15.71
CA ALA A 60 -2.09 0.91 -16.37
C ALA A 60 -3.42 0.90 -15.60
N THR A 61 -3.80 -0.26 -15.04
CA THR A 61 -4.97 -0.41 -14.16
C THR A 61 -4.79 0.43 -12.90
N ILE A 62 -3.61 0.38 -12.28
CA ILE A 62 -3.26 1.20 -11.10
C ILE A 62 -3.30 2.69 -11.44
N SER A 63 -2.71 3.10 -12.56
CA SER A 63 -2.65 4.51 -12.96
C SER A 63 -4.05 5.09 -13.19
N THR A 64 -4.90 4.38 -13.94
CA THR A 64 -6.25 4.84 -14.27
C THR A 64 -7.14 4.95 -13.03
N ASN A 65 -7.20 3.89 -12.22
CA ASN A 65 -8.04 3.84 -11.03
C ASN A 65 -7.47 4.73 -9.91
N GLY A 66 -6.14 4.81 -9.79
CA GLY A 66 -5.47 5.72 -8.88
C GLY A 66 -5.76 7.18 -9.20
N ALA A 67 -5.80 7.57 -10.48
CA ALA A 67 -6.19 8.92 -10.90
C ALA A 67 -7.66 9.24 -10.53
N ALA A 68 -8.57 8.26 -10.64
CA ALA A 68 -9.96 8.43 -10.21
C ALA A 68 -10.07 8.62 -8.69
N ILE A 69 -9.37 7.81 -7.90
CA ILE A 69 -9.29 7.95 -6.43
C ILE A 69 -8.71 9.32 -6.07
N LYS A 70 -7.59 9.72 -6.71
CA LYS A 70 -6.97 11.05 -6.55
C LYS A 70 -7.98 12.17 -6.75
N ALA A 71 -8.68 12.17 -7.89
CA ALA A 71 -9.64 13.22 -8.22
C ALA A 71 -10.83 13.26 -7.23
N ALA A 72 -11.27 12.12 -6.71
CA ALA A 72 -12.29 12.06 -5.67
C ALA A 72 -11.79 12.66 -4.35
N LEU A 73 -10.57 12.30 -3.93
CA LEU A 73 -9.97 12.81 -2.70
C LEU A 73 -9.66 14.31 -2.79
N GLU A 74 -9.18 14.82 -3.93
CA GLU A 74 -9.00 16.26 -4.17
C GLU A 74 -10.31 17.02 -3.99
N ARG A 75 -11.41 16.53 -4.59
CA ARG A 75 -12.73 17.15 -4.46
C ARG A 75 -13.26 17.13 -3.04
N ALA A 76 -13.09 16.01 -2.33
CA ALA A 76 -13.65 15.83 -0.99
C ALA A 76 -12.85 16.58 0.10
N THR A 77 -11.54 16.72 -0.08
CA THR A 77 -10.63 17.22 0.98
C THR A 77 -10.09 18.63 0.71
N GLY A 78 -10.08 19.08 -0.55
CA GLY A 78 -9.40 20.31 -0.97
C GLY A 78 -7.87 20.25 -0.86
N LEU A 79 -7.30 19.06 -0.61
CA LEU A 79 -5.86 18.84 -0.54
C LEU A 79 -5.32 18.51 -1.93
N ALA A 80 -4.04 18.79 -2.18
CA ALA A 80 -3.34 18.35 -3.38
C ALA A 80 -2.80 16.93 -3.19
N TRP A 81 -2.89 16.13 -4.25
CA TRP A 81 -2.51 14.71 -4.23
C TRP A 81 -1.58 14.35 -5.39
N LYS A 82 -0.76 13.32 -5.17
CA LYS A 82 0.04 12.68 -6.21
C LYS A 82 -0.14 11.18 -6.09
N VAL A 83 -0.35 10.50 -7.22
CA VAL A 83 -0.32 9.04 -7.29
C VAL A 83 1.04 8.59 -7.76
N THR A 84 1.58 7.56 -7.13
CA THR A 84 2.80 6.89 -7.57
C THR A 84 2.54 5.40 -7.75
N ALA A 85 2.97 4.87 -8.89
CA ALA A 85 3.00 3.43 -9.12
C ALA A 85 4.31 2.89 -8.53
N MET A 86 4.21 1.87 -7.68
CA MET A 86 5.38 1.19 -7.14
C MET A 86 5.79 0.06 -8.08
N THR A 87 7.08 -0.26 -8.08
CA THR A 87 7.64 -1.28 -8.99
C THR A 87 7.69 -2.68 -8.36
N SER A 88 7.54 -2.76 -7.04
CA SER A 88 7.49 -4.01 -6.28
C SER A 88 6.83 -3.81 -4.93
N TYR A 89 6.42 -4.91 -4.30
CA TYR A 89 5.84 -4.92 -2.96
C TYR A 89 6.84 -4.37 -1.92
N ALA A 90 8.12 -4.74 -2.04
CA ALA A 90 9.17 -4.23 -1.15
C ALA A 90 9.39 -2.73 -1.31
N ALA A 91 9.35 -2.21 -2.55
CA ALA A 91 9.50 -0.80 -2.83
C ALA A 91 8.39 0.05 -2.21
N GLU A 92 7.15 -0.46 -2.16
CA GLU A 92 6.04 0.23 -1.51
C GLU A 92 6.30 0.42 -0.01
N VAL A 93 6.73 -0.64 0.68
CA VAL A 93 7.07 -0.58 2.11
C VAL A 93 8.26 0.35 2.37
N GLU A 94 9.33 0.26 1.58
CA GLU A 94 10.48 1.16 1.69
C GLU A 94 10.09 2.63 1.42
N GLY A 95 9.19 2.86 0.45
CA GLY A 95 8.67 4.18 0.14
C GLY A 95 7.90 4.81 1.30
N MET A 96 7.10 4.02 2.02
CA MET A 96 6.43 4.52 3.24
C MET A 96 7.41 4.74 4.39
N CYS A 97 8.35 3.80 4.61
CA CYS A 97 9.38 3.93 5.66
C CYS A 97 10.28 5.17 5.48
N SER A 98 10.59 5.52 4.24
CA SER A 98 11.42 6.70 3.91
C SER A 98 10.63 8.01 3.89
N GLY A 99 9.30 7.96 3.96
CA GLY A 99 8.42 9.12 3.83
C GLY A 99 8.19 9.60 2.39
N ALA A 100 8.62 8.82 1.39
CA ALA A 100 8.31 9.06 -0.02
C ALA A 100 6.83 8.80 -0.36
N ILE A 101 6.17 7.95 0.44
CA ILE A 101 4.71 7.71 0.40
C ILE A 101 4.11 8.21 1.72
N ASP A 102 2.96 8.89 1.63
CA ASP A 102 2.20 9.31 2.80
C ASP A 102 1.05 8.36 3.14
N ILE A 103 0.39 7.81 2.12
CA ILE A 103 -0.73 6.87 2.24
C ILE A 103 -0.51 5.72 1.24
N GLY A 104 -0.66 4.47 1.68
CA GLY A 104 -0.44 3.30 0.85
C GLY A 104 -1.53 2.25 1.01
N PHE A 105 -1.84 1.55 -0.08
CA PHE A 105 -2.74 0.40 -0.12
C PHE A 105 -1.86 -0.84 -0.14
N PHE A 106 -1.79 -1.56 0.98
CA PHE A 106 -0.84 -2.65 1.20
C PHE A 106 -1.53 -4.00 1.21
N ALA A 107 -0.94 -4.97 0.51
CA ALA A 107 -1.25 -6.37 0.72
C ALA A 107 -0.93 -6.79 2.17
N PRO A 108 -1.58 -7.86 2.69
CA PRO A 108 -1.52 -8.19 4.13
C PRO A 108 -0.11 -8.42 4.67
N LEU A 109 0.74 -9.15 3.92
CA LEU A 109 2.12 -9.40 4.36
C LEU A 109 2.98 -8.13 4.32
N GLN A 110 2.72 -7.21 3.37
CA GLN A 110 3.39 -5.91 3.34
C GLN A 110 2.97 -5.05 4.52
N MET A 111 1.68 -5.07 4.89
CA MET A 111 1.17 -4.38 6.08
C MET A 111 1.86 -4.90 7.35
N THR A 112 1.99 -6.21 7.46
CA THR A 112 2.77 -6.84 8.53
C THR A 112 4.21 -6.33 8.57
N LEU A 113 4.90 -6.25 7.44
CA LEU A 113 6.26 -5.71 7.36
C LEU A 113 6.33 -4.23 7.78
N LEU A 114 5.38 -3.43 7.32
CA LEU A 114 5.25 -2.02 7.65
C LEU A 114 5.09 -1.81 9.17
N LEU A 115 4.25 -2.64 9.80
CA LEU A 115 4.02 -2.65 11.26
C LEU A 115 5.27 -3.07 12.04
N ASN A 116 5.96 -4.13 11.61
CA ASN A 116 7.20 -4.60 12.23
C ASN A 116 8.30 -3.52 12.19
N LYS A 117 8.39 -2.79 11.07
CA LYS A 117 9.31 -1.64 10.91
C LYS A 117 8.82 -0.35 11.57
N GLN A 118 7.61 -0.35 12.13
CA GLN A 118 6.96 0.83 12.73
C GLN A 118 6.92 2.04 11.77
N CYS A 119 6.71 1.79 10.48
CA CYS A 119 6.76 2.83 9.45
C CYS A 119 5.39 3.44 9.11
N GLY A 120 4.30 2.83 9.60
CA GLY A 120 2.95 3.31 9.35
C GLY A 120 1.93 2.67 10.27
N THR A 121 0.69 3.14 10.14
CA THR A 121 -0.45 2.72 10.95
C THR A 121 -1.61 2.38 10.02
N PRO A 122 -2.14 1.14 10.06
CA PRO A 122 -3.34 0.79 9.30
C PRO A 122 -4.55 1.55 9.85
N VAL A 123 -5.39 2.02 8.95
CA VAL A 123 -6.62 2.74 9.27
C VAL A 123 -7.85 2.09 8.67
N LEU A 124 -7.68 1.34 7.57
CA LEU A 124 -8.77 0.64 6.89
C LEU A 124 -8.32 -0.75 6.45
N ALA A 125 -9.27 -1.68 6.39
CA ALA A 125 -9.13 -2.95 5.69
C ALA A 125 -10.23 -3.11 4.65
N ALA A 126 -9.90 -3.76 3.55
CA ALA A 126 -10.85 -4.07 2.50
C ALA A 126 -11.85 -5.13 2.93
N LEU A 127 -13.03 -5.03 2.32
CA LEU A 127 -14.11 -6.00 2.40
C LEU A 127 -14.35 -6.56 1.01
N ARG A 128 -14.62 -7.86 0.91
CA ARG A 128 -14.88 -8.56 -0.35
C ARG A 128 -16.15 -9.38 -0.23
N ARG A 129 -16.87 -9.59 -1.33
CA ARG A 129 -17.91 -10.60 -1.36
C ARG A 129 -17.30 -11.98 -1.09
N PRO A 130 -17.89 -12.77 -0.20
CA PRO A 130 -17.40 -14.11 0.05
C PRO A 130 -17.58 -14.99 -1.18
N ASP A 131 -16.79 -16.06 -1.23
CA ASP A 131 -16.97 -17.14 -2.20
C ASP A 131 -18.42 -17.63 -2.15
N GLN A 132 -19.12 -17.58 -3.29
CA GLN A 132 -20.54 -17.93 -3.38
C GLN A 132 -20.82 -19.39 -3.01
N THR A 133 -19.79 -20.24 -2.99
CA THR A 133 -19.88 -21.63 -2.53
C THR A 133 -19.89 -21.79 -1.01
N LYS A 134 -19.66 -20.72 -0.24
CA LYS A 134 -19.63 -20.75 1.23
C LYS A 134 -20.97 -20.34 1.85
N PRO A 135 -21.33 -20.87 3.04
CA PRO A 135 -22.58 -20.51 3.72
C PRO A 135 -22.73 -19.01 4.01
N GLU A 136 -21.62 -18.32 4.24
CA GLU A 136 -21.55 -16.88 4.50
C GLU A 136 -22.01 -16.01 3.30
N SER A 137 -22.09 -16.57 2.08
CA SER A 137 -22.65 -15.89 0.92
C SER A 137 -24.16 -15.67 1.03
N ALA A 138 -24.87 -16.47 1.83
CA ALA A 138 -26.32 -16.40 1.98
C ALA A 138 -26.81 -15.09 2.64
N THR A 139 -25.95 -14.38 3.37
CA THR A 139 -26.30 -13.15 4.09
C THR A 139 -25.96 -11.88 3.33
N ASN A 140 -25.34 -11.97 2.15
CA ASN A 140 -24.74 -10.84 1.42
C ASN A 140 -23.75 -10.00 2.27
N GLN A 141 -23.27 -10.54 3.40
CA GLN A 141 -22.32 -9.84 4.24
C GLN A 141 -20.94 -9.89 3.60
N LEU A 142 -20.28 -8.72 3.50
CA LEU A 142 -18.92 -8.68 3.00
C LEU A 142 -17.94 -9.27 4.03
N SER A 143 -16.96 -10.01 3.54
CA SER A 143 -15.93 -10.67 4.34
C SER A 143 -14.70 -9.77 4.53
N PRO A 144 -14.13 -9.72 5.75
CA PRO A 144 -12.82 -9.11 6.03
C PRO A 144 -11.64 -9.97 5.59
N THR A 145 -11.89 -11.18 5.12
CA THR A 145 -10.86 -12.14 4.73
C THR A 145 -11.10 -12.68 3.32
N TYR A 146 -10.04 -13.23 2.73
CA TYR A 146 -10.08 -13.91 1.44
C TYR A 146 -9.22 -15.18 1.48
N GLU A 147 -9.14 -15.88 0.35
CA GLU A 147 -8.38 -17.13 0.24
C GLU A 147 -7.33 -17.08 -0.88
N SER A 148 -6.26 -17.83 -0.68
CA SER A 148 -5.35 -18.29 -1.72
C SER A 148 -5.95 -19.48 -2.46
N GLN A 149 -5.55 -19.66 -3.71
CA GLN A 149 -5.82 -20.83 -4.52
C GLN A 149 -4.56 -21.30 -5.26
N ILE A 150 -4.47 -22.60 -5.53
CA ILE A 150 -3.52 -23.17 -6.49
C ILE A 150 -4.30 -23.63 -7.73
N VAL A 151 -3.87 -23.13 -8.88
CA VAL A 151 -4.49 -23.35 -10.18
C VAL A 151 -3.55 -24.14 -11.08
N VAL A 152 -4.12 -25.08 -11.85
CA VAL A 152 -3.45 -25.82 -12.93
C VAL A 152 -4.32 -25.80 -14.19
N ARG A 153 -3.77 -26.21 -15.33
CA ARG A 153 -4.60 -26.41 -16.53
C ARG A 153 -5.47 -27.67 -16.41
N VAL A 154 -6.67 -27.65 -16.98
CA VAL A 154 -7.58 -28.81 -16.98
C VAL A 154 -6.98 -29.99 -17.75
N ASP A 155 -6.28 -29.73 -18.85
CA ASP A 155 -5.63 -30.73 -19.72
C ASP A 155 -4.25 -31.21 -19.22
N SER A 156 -3.81 -30.77 -18.03
CA SER A 156 -2.47 -31.10 -17.52
C SER A 156 -2.34 -32.52 -16.95
N GLY A 157 -3.46 -33.19 -16.68
CA GLY A 157 -3.49 -34.44 -15.90
C GLY A 157 -3.20 -34.26 -14.40
N ILE A 158 -2.94 -33.03 -13.93
CA ILE A 158 -2.70 -32.71 -12.52
C ILE A 158 -4.03 -32.50 -11.82
N ASN A 159 -4.28 -33.23 -10.74
CA ASN A 159 -5.55 -33.20 -10.01
C ASN A 159 -5.41 -32.81 -8.53
N ASP A 160 -4.19 -32.86 -8.01
CA ASP A 160 -3.86 -32.56 -6.63
C ASP A 160 -2.48 -31.93 -6.53
N LEU A 161 -2.08 -31.60 -5.30
CA LEU A 161 -0.79 -31.00 -5.04
C LEU A 161 0.37 -31.91 -5.44
N ASN A 162 0.26 -33.23 -5.21
CA ASN A 162 1.34 -34.19 -5.51
C ASN A 162 1.68 -34.24 -7.00
N GLY A 163 0.69 -34.05 -7.87
CA GLY A 163 0.90 -33.95 -9.32
C GLY A 163 1.77 -32.76 -9.75
N LEU A 164 2.01 -31.78 -8.88
CA LEU A 164 2.93 -30.66 -9.11
C LEU A 164 4.38 -30.94 -8.66
N LYS A 165 4.67 -32.10 -8.07
CA LYS A 165 6.05 -32.43 -7.66
C LYS A 165 6.97 -32.46 -8.89
N GLY A 166 8.07 -31.74 -8.83
CA GLY A 166 9.03 -31.62 -9.93
C GLY A 166 8.50 -30.88 -11.17
N LYS A 167 7.43 -30.09 -11.02
CA LYS A 167 6.84 -29.27 -12.10
C LYS A 167 7.24 -27.80 -12.00
N LYS A 168 6.98 -27.02 -13.05
CA LYS A 168 7.18 -25.57 -13.06
C LYS A 168 6.01 -24.89 -12.34
N PHE A 169 6.31 -23.88 -11.54
CA PHE A 169 5.31 -23.21 -10.71
C PHE A 169 5.51 -21.70 -10.68
N ALA A 170 4.42 -20.93 -10.76
CA ALA A 170 4.46 -19.48 -10.58
C ALA A 170 3.90 -19.08 -9.20
N PHE A 171 4.75 -18.40 -8.43
CA PHE A 171 4.30 -17.54 -7.33
C PHE A 171 4.08 -16.12 -7.86
N VAL A 172 3.47 -15.26 -7.06
CA VAL A 172 3.22 -13.86 -7.43
C VAL A 172 4.43 -13.00 -7.09
N ASP A 173 4.67 -12.81 -5.80
CA ASP A 173 5.75 -12.02 -5.22
C ASP A 173 6.14 -12.66 -3.88
N THR A 174 7.40 -12.53 -3.46
CA THR A 174 7.89 -13.08 -2.18
C THR A 174 7.20 -12.45 -0.97
N LEU A 175 6.69 -11.23 -1.10
CA LEU A 175 5.88 -10.52 -0.10
C LEU A 175 4.37 -10.68 -0.35
N SER A 176 3.94 -11.66 -1.13
CA SER A 176 2.51 -11.98 -1.33
C SER A 176 2.01 -12.99 -0.29
N ALA A 177 0.93 -12.63 0.42
CA ALA A 177 0.27 -13.55 1.35
C ALA A 177 -0.32 -14.76 0.60
N SER A 178 -1.23 -14.50 -0.33
CA SER A 178 -1.93 -15.55 -1.10
C SER A 178 -1.12 -16.14 -2.25
N GLY A 179 -0.18 -15.38 -2.80
CA GLY A 179 0.65 -15.80 -3.92
C GLY A 179 2.00 -16.38 -3.51
N TYR A 180 2.32 -16.47 -2.21
CA TYR A 180 3.57 -17.09 -1.73
C TYR A 180 3.49 -17.72 -0.33
N VAL A 181 3.08 -16.97 0.71
CA VAL A 181 3.10 -17.49 2.11
C VAL A 181 2.15 -18.67 2.31
N PHE A 182 0.86 -18.48 2.02
CA PHE A 182 -0.15 -19.51 2.18
C PHE A 182 0.08 -20.74 1.29
N PRO A 183 0.44 -20.62 -0.01
CA PRO A 183 0.77 -21.81 -0.80
C PRO A 183 2.04 -22.50 -0.30
N THR A 184 3.03 -21.77 0.23
CA THR A 184 4.22 -22.38 0.89
C THR A 184 3.83 -23.21 2.10
N LEU A 185 2.97 -22.67 2.98
CA LEU A 185 2.42 -23.40 4.12
C LEU A 185 1.68 -24.65 3.68
N THR A 186 0.82 -24.52 2.67
CA THR A 186 0.03 -25.63 2.15
C THR A 186 0.93 -26.75 1.61
N ILE A 187 1.99 -26.42 0.86
CA ILE A 187 2.98 -27.40 0.38
C ILE A 187 3.67 -28.08 1.56
N LYS A 188 4.22 -27.30 2.51
CA LYS A 188 4.90 -27.85 3.69
C LYS A 188 3.99 -28.79 4.49
N ASN A 189 2.77 -28.35 4.78
CA ASN A 189 1.82 -29.10 5.62
C ASN A 189 1.32 -30.37 4.95
N LYS A 190 1.08 -30.34 3.62
CA LYS A 190 0.50 -31.50 2.91
C LYS A 190 1.54 -32.46 2.36
N THR A 191 2.76 -32.00 2.07
CA THR A 191 3.79 -32.81 1.40
C THR A 191 5.07 -32.99 2.20
N GLY A 192 5.23 -32.30 3.34
CA GLY A 192 6.44 -32.31 4.16
C GLY A 192 7.68 -31.73 3.48
N GLN A 193 7.53 -30.98 2.38
CA GLN A 193 8.64 -30.45 1.58
C GLN A 193 8.59 -28.93 1.49
N ASP A 194 9.75 -28.29 1.33
CA ASP A 194 9.82 -26.86 1.00
C ASP A 194 9.54 -26.67 -0.50
N PRO A 195 8.87 -25.58 -0.92
CA PRO A 195 8.66 -25.31 -2.35
C PRO A 195 9.93 -25.43 -3.20
N LYS A 196 11.08 -25.01 -2.67
CA LYS A 196 12.38 -25.07 -3.37
C LYS A 196 12.82 -26.49 -3.73
N THR A 197 12.39 -27.50 -2.97
CA THR A 197 12.70 -28.91 -3.23
C THR A 197 11.51 -29.69 -3.77
N PHE A 198 10.29 -29.15 -3.61
CA PHE A 198 9.06 -29.76 -4.10
C PHE A 198 8.89 -29.60 -5.62
N PHE A 199 9.15 -28.40 -6.15
CA PHE A 199 9.03 -28.10 -7.58
C PHE A 199 10.30 -28.45 -8.35
N ALA A 200 10.26 -28.35 -9.69
CA ALA A 200 11.45 -28.54 -10.51
C ALA A 200 12.58 -27.59 -10.08
N SER A 201 13.83 -28.07 -10.15
CA SER A 201 15.00 -27.21 -9.96
C SER A 201 14.97 -26.08 -11.00
N ASN A 202 15.06 -24.82 -10.54
CA ASN A 202 14.87 -23.60 -11.35
C ASN A 202 13.49 -23.49 -12.04
N GLY A 203 12.48 -24.24 -11.57
CA GLY A 203 11.12 -24.23 -12.11
C GLY A 203 10.18 -23.23 -11.45
N ILE A 204 10.63 -22.54 -10.41
CA ILE A 204 9.86 -21.50 -9.72
C ILE A 204 10.10 -20.16 -10.40
N ILE A 205 9.01 -19.46 -10.74
CA ILE A 205 9.04 -18.06 -11.18
C ILE A 205 8.22 -17.19 -10.24
N PHE A 206 8.54 -15.89 -10.20
CA PHE A 206 7.72 -14.87 -9.57
C PHE A 206 7.11 -14.01 -10.67
N ALA A 207 5.80 -14.12 -10.86
CA ALA A 207 5.08 -13.52 -11.97
C ALA A 207 4.88 -12.00 -11.82
N GLY A 208 5.10 -11.45 -10.61
CA GLY A 208 4.95 -10.03 -10.30
C GLY A 208 3.50 -9.59 -10.04
N GLY A 209 2.50 -10.33 -10.50
CA GLY A 209 1.09 -10.01 -10.26
C GLY A 209 0.17 -11.22 -10.39
N HIS A 210 -1.04 -11.11 -9.84
CA HIS A 210 -2.01 -12.21 -9.84
C HIS A 210 -2.56 -12.53 -11.25
N PRO A 211 -2.93 -11.53 -12.08
CA PRO A 211 -3.25 -11.76 -13.50
C PRO A 211 -2.13 -12.50 -14.24
N GLN A 212 -0.88 -12.11 -14.01
CA GLN A 212 0.31 -12.66 -14.67
C GLN A 212 0.52 -14.13 -14.28
N ALA A 213 0.31 -14.48 -13.00
CA ALA A 213 0.36 -15.86 -12.53
C ALA A 213 -0.74 -16.74 -13.18
N ALA A 214 -1.96 -16.22 -13.33
CA ALA A 214 -3.05 -16.90 -14.02
C ALA A 214 -2.74 -17.13 -15.51
N LEU A 215 -2.23 -16.10 -16.18
CA LEU A 215 -1.84 -16.17 -17.59
C LEU A 215 -0.66 -17.10 -17.82
N ALA A 216 0.29 -17.20 -16.88
CA ALA A 216 1.42 -18.13 -17.00
C ALA A 216 0.96 -19.60 -17.02
N VAL A 217 -0.04 -19.96 -16.21
CA VAL A 217 -0.66 -21.31 -16.27
C VAL A 217 -1.44 -21.47 -17.57
N TYR A 218 -2.30 -20.52 -17.89
CA TYR A 218 -3.15 -20.56 -19.09
C TYR A 218 -2.33 -20.73 -20.38
N ASN A 219 -1.25 -19.97 -20.52
CA ASN A 219 -0.33 -19.99 -21.66
C ASN A 219 0.71 -21.13 -21.62
N LYS A 220 0.55 -22.11 -20.73
CA LYS A 220 1.43 -23.29 -20.59
C LYS A 220 2.90 -22.95 -20.29
N GLN A 221 3.17 -21.77 -19.72
CA GLN A 221 4.53 -21.37 -19.32
C GLN A 221 4.96 -22.08 -18.04
N VAL A 222 4.01 -22.34 -17.15
CA VAL A 222 4.16 -23.13 -15.92
C VAL A 222 3.03 -24.17 -15.83
N ASP A 223 3.24 -25.19 -15.00
CA ASP A 223 2.27 -26.27 -14.80
C ASP A 223 1.21 -25.93 -13.73
N GLY A 224 1.56 -25.04 -12.79
CA GLY A 224 0.65 -24.51 -11.79
C GLY A 224 1.05 -23.13 -11.28
N ALA A 225 0.12 -22.44 -10.62
CA ALA A 225 0.40 -21.16 -9.98
C ALA A 225 -0.46 -20.93 -8.74
N ALA A 226 0.05 -20.12 -7.81
CA ALA A 226 -0.71 -19.65 -6.66
C ALA A 226 -1.13 -18.19 -6.83
N MET A 227 -2.36 -17.86 -6.42
CA MET A 227 -2.93 -16.52 -6.49
C MET A 227 -4.08 -16.38 -5.50
N TYR A 228 -4.70 -15.20 -5.35
CA TYR A 228 -5.94 -15.09 -4.59
C TYR A 228 -7.13 -15.66 -5.39
N ILE A 229 -8.20 -16.03 -4.68
CA ILE A 229 -9.31 -16.86 -5.20
C ILE A 229 -10.02 -16.31 -6.46
N ASP A 230 -10.15 -14.99 -6.60
CA ASP A 230 -10.89 -14.35 -7.70
C ASP A 230 -10.00 -13.87 -8.87
N ALA A 231 -8.68 -14.10 -8.81
CA ALA A 231 -7.72 -13.45 -9.69
C ALA A 231 -7.90 -13.75 -11.18
N ARG A 232 -8.46 -14.92 -11.52
CA ARG A 232 -8.71 -15.31 -12.92
C ARG A 232 -9.78 -14.43 -13.58
N ASP A 233 -10.67 -13.81 -12.80
CA ASP A 233 -11.73 -12.96 -13.34
C ASP A 233 -11.17 -11.66 -13.94
N LEU A 234 -10.01 -11.19 -13.45
CA LEU A 234 -9.34 -9.99 -13.97
C LEU A 234 -8.92 -10.11 -15.44
N VAL A 235 -8.66 -11.34 -15.91
CA VAL A 235 -8.19 -11.60 -17.28
C VAL A 235 -9.25 -12.29 -18.13
N ALA A 236 -10.43 -12.60 -17.56
CA ALA A 236 -11.50 -13.32 -18.25
C ALA A 236 -12.10 -12.52 -19.41
N ALA A 237 -12.12 -11.19 -19.34
CA ALA A 237 -12.59 -10.36 -20.45
C ALA A 237 -11.74 -10.54 -21.73
N ALA A 238 -10.43 -10.67 -21.58
CA ALA A 238 -9.50 -10.93 -22.69
C ALA A 238 -9.32 -12.43 -22.99
N ASN A 239 -9.61 -13.30 -22.02
CA ASN A 239 -9.45 -14.76 -22.11
C ASN A 239 -10.72 -15.46 -21.57
N PRO A 240 -11.84 -15.45 -22.33
CA PRO A 240 -13.15 -15.88 -21.82
C PRO A 240 -13.20 -17.32 -21.31
N ASP A 241 -12.33 -18.19 -21.83
CA ASP A 241 -12.23 -19.60 -21.47
C ASP A 241 -11.24 -19.86 -20.31
N ILE A 242 -10.58 -18.85 -19.72
CA ILE A 242 -9.54 -19.09 -18.71
C ILE A 242 -10.06 -19.91 -17.51
N LYS A 243 -11.32 -19.70 -17.10
CA LYS A 243 -11.93 -20.44 -15.98
C LYS A 243 -12.30 -21.88 -16.34
N THR A 244 -12.49 -22.19 -17.61
CA THR A 244 -12.78 -23.54 -18.11
C THR A 244 -11.53 -24.27 -18.59
N ALA A 245 -10.49 -23.54 -19.00
CA ALA A 245 -9.18 -24.06 -19.37
C ALA A 245 -8.28 -24.33 -18.16
N THR A 246 -8.59 -23.73 -17.01
CA THR A 246 -7.86 -23.92 -15.75
C THR A 246 -8.80 -24.35 -14.62
N LYS A 247 -8.27 -25.08 -13.64
CA LYS A 247 -9.01 -25.54 -12.46
C LYS A 247 -8.22 -25.29 -11.18
N VAL A 248 -8.98 -25.09 -10.10
CA VAL A 248 -8.44 -24.99 -8.74
C VAL A 248 -8.25 -26.39 -8.19
N ILE A 249 -7.07 -26.70 -7.67
CA ILE A 249 -6.78 -27.99 -7.02
C ILE A 249 -6.59 -27.86 -5.51
N GLU A 250 -6.45 -26.63 -5.00
CA GLU A 250 -6.22 -26.36 -3.59
C GLU A 250 -6.65 -24.94 -3.23
N LYS A 251 -7.13 -24.75 -2.00
CA LYS A 251 -7.42 -23.43 -1.42
C LYS A 251 -6.77 -23.32 -0.04
N ALA A 252 -6.41 -22.12 0.38
CA ALA A 252 -5.83 -21.88 1.70
C ALA A 252 -6.25 -20.51 2.26
N GLY A 253 -6.49 -20.46 3.57
CA GLY A 253 -6.97 -19.27 4.26
C GLY A 253 -7.58 -19.64 5.62
N PRO A 254 -8.28 -18.70 6.28
CA PRO A 254 -8.55 -17.33 5.83
C PRO A 254 -7.30 -16.44 5.88
N ILE A 255 -7.24 -15.43 4.99
CA ILE A 255 -6.20 -14.41 4.94
C ILE A 255 -6.87 -13.06 5.22
N PRO A 256 -6.38 -12.21 6.15
CA PRO A 256 -6.92 -10.85 6.30
C PRO A 256 -6.81 -10.11 4.97
N ASN A 257 -7.81 -9.32 4.61
CA ASN A 257 -7.76 -8.52 3.38
C ASN A 257 -6.68 -7.44 3.45
N ASP A 258 -6.36 -6.89 2.27
CA ASP A 258 -5.52 -5.72 2.09
C ASP A 258 -5.95 -4.54 2.98
N GLY A 259 -5.01 -3.67 3.32
CA GLY A 259 -5.25 -2.51 4.17
C GLY A 259 -4.78 -1.20 3.57
N VAL A 260 -5.33 -0.11 4.08
CA VAL A 260 -4.83 1.25 3.85
C VAL A 260 -4.09 1.70 5.10
N ALA A 261 -2.87 2.18 4.93
CA ALA A 261 -2.06 2.73 6.02
C ALA A 261 -1.66 4.17 5.76
N LEU A 262 -1.53 4.91 6.86
CA LEU A 262 -0.90 6.22 6.91
C LEU A 262 0.55 6.04 7.36
N ARG A 263 1.49 6.81 6.80
CA ARG A 263 2.88 6.80 7.26
C ARG A 263 3.00 7.23 8.72
N LYS A 264 4.09 6.84 9.38
CA LYS A 264 4.42 7.33 10.72
C LYS A 264 4.45 8.86 10.75
N GLY A 265 3.83 9.44 11.78
CA GLY A 265 3.74 10.89 11.96
C GLY A 265 2.90 11.61 10.90
N PHE A 266 1.94 10.92 10.27
CA PHE A 266 0.90 11.58 9.50
C PHE A 266 -0.03 12.36 10.47
N PRO A 267 -0.37 13.65 10.21
CA PRO A 267 -1.18 14.43 11.15
C PRO A 267 -2.56 13.83 11.39
N ASP A 268 -2.97 13.71 12.65
CA ASP A 268 -4.20 13.01 13.06
C ASP A 268 -5.48 13.61 12.46
N ASP A 269 -5.55 14.94 12.38
CA ASP A 269 -6.67 15.69 11.81
C ASP A 269 -6.83 15.41 10.31
N LEU A 270 -5.71 15.50 9.57
CA LEU A 270 -5.68 15.12 8.16
C LEU A 270 -5.98 13.63 8.00
N GLY A 271 -5.45 12.77 8.88
CA GLY A 271 -5.65 11.32 8.84
C GLY A 271 -7.12 10.94 8.92
N LYS A 272 -7.87 11.59 9.84
CA LYS A 272 -9.33 11.43 9.93
C LYS A 272 -10.04 11.92 8.68
N GLN A 273 -9.67 13.10 8.17
CA GLN A 273 -10.29 13.68 6.97
C GLN A 273 -10.12 12.78 5.74
N VAL A 274 -8.90 12.31 5.46
CA VAL A 274 -8.61 11.49 4.27
C VAL A 274 -9.19 10.09 4.39
N THR A 275 -9.18 9.49 5.59
CA THR A 275 -9.77 8.17 5.83
C THR A 275 -11.28 8.20 5.64
N GLY A 276 -11.95 9.25 6.15
CA GLY A 276 -13.38 9.48 5.94
C GLY A 276 -13.70 9.67 4.45
N ALA A 277 -12.97 10.56 3.77
CA ALA A 277 -13.17 10.82 2.35
C ALA A 277 -12.99 9.58 1.47
N LEU A 278 -11.98 8.75 1.74
CA LEU A 278 -11.78 7.48 1.02
C LEU A 278 -12.92 6.49 1.28
N THR A 279 -13.35 6.36 2.54
CA THR A 279 -14.45 5.47 2.93
C THR A 279 -15.76 5.87 2.25
N ASP A 280 -16.06 7.16 2.19
CA ASP A 280 -17.27 7.67 1.54
C ASP A 280 -17.20 7.54 0.02
N TYR A 281 -16.02 7.77 -0.57
CA TYR A 281 -15.82 7.53 -2.00
C TYR A 281 -16.10 6.06 -2.35
N VAL A 282 -15.55 5.09 -1.60
CA VAL A 282 -15.77 3.66 -1.86
C VAL A 282 -17.24 3.24 -1.72
N LYS A 283 -18.06 3.97 -0.98
CA LYS A 283 -19.52 3.72 -0.90
C LYS A 283 -20.28 4.25 -2.13
N SER A 284 -19.73 5.22 -2.86
CA SER A 284 -20.34 5.76 -4.07
C SER A 284 -20.32 4.75 -5.23
N ASP A 285 -21.23 4.91 -6.20
CA ASP A 285 -21.32 3.99 -7.34
C ASP A 285 -20.04 3.98 -8.20
N ASP A 286 -19.41 5.15 -8.36
CA ASP A 286 -18.13 5.26 -9.06
C ASP A 286 -17.00 4.64 -8.26
N GLY A 287 -16.93 4.93 -6.96
CA GLY A 287 -15.88 4.37 -6.10
C GLY A 287 -15.93 2.85 -6.01
N LYS A 288 -17.13 2.26 -5.91
CA LYS A 288 -17.32 0.80 -5.98
C LYS A 288 -16.71 0.20 -7.25
N LYS A 289 -17.00 0.78 -8.41
CA LYS A 289 -16.45 0.30 -9.70
C LYS A 289 -14.93 0.42 -9.73
N VAL A 290 -14.39 1.53 -9.22
CA VAL A 290 -12.95 1.81 -9.22
C VAL A 290 -12.18 0.85 -8.32
N VAL A 291 -12.61 0.65 -7.06
CA VAL A 291 -11.91 -0.29 -6.18
C VAL A 291 -12.16 -1.75 -6.53
N TYR A 292 -13.29 -2.07 -7.15
CA TYR A 292 -13.54 -3.40 -7.70
C TYR A 292 -12.62 -3.69 -8.89
N THR A 293 -12.47 -2.73 -9.81
CA THR A 293 -11.55 -2.88 -10.96
C THR A 293 -10.10 -2.98 -10.52
N LEU A 294 -9.72 -2.22 -9.48
CA LEU A 294 -8.35 -2.21 -9.00
C LEU A 294 -7.98 -3.50 -8.27
N TYR A 295 -8.79 -3.94 -7.29
CA TYR A 295 -8.44 -5.05 -6.39
C TYR A 295 -9.59 -6.01 -6.07
N GLN A 296 -10.74 -5.87 -6.74
CA GLN A 296 -12.00 -6.58 -6.45
C GLN A 296 -12.44 -6.39 -4.99
N TRP A 297 -12.30 -5.16 -4.48
CA TRP A 297 -12.88 -4.77 -3.19
C TRP A 297 -14.34 -4.36 -3.38
N ASP A 298 -15.18 -4.69 -2.41
CA ASP A 298 -16.59 -4.34 -2.36
C ASP A 298 -16.89 -3.31 -1.24
N GLY A 299 -15.92 -3.05 -0.36
CA GLY A 299 -16.07 -2.08 0.71
C GLY A 299 -14.79 -1.89 1.52
N LEU A 300 -14.90 -1.05 2.55
CA LEU A 300 -13.85 -0.77 3.52
C LEU A 300 -14.45 -0.76 4.92
N GLN A 301 -13.65 -1.17 5.90
CA GLN A 301 -13.94 -1.00 7.32
C GLN A 301 -12.74 -0.39 8.03
N THR A 302 -12.98 0.29 9.15
CA THR A 302 -11.91 0.75 10.04
C THR A 302 -11.28 -0.43 10.77
N VAL A 303 -9.95 -0.41 10.92
CA VAL A 303 -9.20 -1.44 11.65
C VAL A 303 -8.08 -0.81 12.47
N ASP A 304 -7.52 -1.59 13.40
CA ASP A 304 -6.26 -1.31 14.06
C ASP A 304 -5.17 -2.30 13.61
N ALA A 305 -3.97 -2.21 14.21
CA ALA A 305 -2.85 -3.08 13.88
C ALA A 305 -3.12 -4.57 14.12
N LYS A 306 -3.96 -4.92 15.10
CA LYS A 306 -4.23 -6.31 15.49
C LYS A 306 -4.98 -7.08 14.42
N PHE A 307 -5.67 -6.39 13.51
CA PHE A 307 -6.30 -7.01 12.35
C PHE A 307 -5.33 -7.85 11.52
N PHE A 308 -4.04 -7.48 11.51
CA PHE A 308 -3.00 -8.16 10.74
C PHE A 308 -2.18 -9.19 11.55
N ASP A 309 -2.51 -9.43 12.82
CA ASP A 309 -1.83 -10.42 13.67
C ASP A 309 -1.87 -11.85 13.09
N PRO A 310 -3.01 -12.34 12.54
CA PRO A 310 -3.03 -13.67 11.92
C PRO A 310 -2.06 -13.82 10.74
N MET A 311 -1.79 -12.73 10.00
CA MET A 311 -0.81 -12.76 8.91
C MET A 311 0.62 -12.86 9.44
N ASN A 312 0.91 -12.19 10.55
CA ASN A 312 2.18 -12.27 11.27
C ASN A 312 2.47 -13.72 11.71
N GLU A 313 1.46 -14.41 12.24
CA GLU A 313 1.57 -15.82 12.65
C GLU A 313 1.77 -16.74 11.45
N ALA A 314 1.00 -16.55 10.38
CA ALA A 314 1.15 -17.33 9.15
C ALA A 314 2.55 -17.20 8.54
N ALA A 315 3.14 -15.99 8.52
CA ALA A 315 4.50 -15.78 8.03
C ALA A 315 5.54 -16.56 8.87
N LYS A 316 5.42 -16.52 10.21
CA LYS A 316 6.30 -17.29 11.11
C LYS A 316 6.21 -18.78 10.86
N LEU A 317 4.99 -19.31 10.76
CA LEU A 317 4.74 -20.74 10.49
C LEU A 317 5.30 -21.16 9.11
N ALA A 318 5.27 -20.26 8.13
CA ALA A 318 5.82 -20.53 6.80
C ALA A 318 7.36 -20.59 6.80
N GLY A 319 8.01 -20.22 7.91
CA GLY A 319 9.45 -19.96 7.95
C GLY A 319 9.85 -18.75 7.11
N VAL A 320 8.91 -17.83 6.91
CA VAL A 320 9.11 -16.61 6.13
C VAL A 320 9.56 -15.50 7.08
N ASP A 321 10.85 -15.16 6.98
CA ASP A 321 11.38 -13.94 7.55
C ASP A 321 11.03 -12.77 6.61
N VAL A 322 9.97 -12.06 6.95
CA VAL A 322 9.40 -10.98 6.12
C VAL A 322 10.41 -9.86 5.89
N GLU A 323 11.25 -9.56 6.88
CA GLU A 323 12.27 -8.51 6.75
C GLU A 323 13.39 -8.94 5.82
N LYS A 324 13.87 -10.17 5.98
CA LYS A 324 14.90 -10.74 5.10
C LYS A 324 14.39 -10.89 3.67
N LEU A 325 13.13 -11.25 3.45
CA LEU A 325 12.55 -11.30 2.11
C LEU A 325 12.53 -9.93 1.45
N ALA A 326 12.14 -8.88 2.20
CA ALA A 326 12.15 -7.52 1.68
C ALA A 326 13.55 -7.04 1.29
N GLN A 327 14.58 -7.34 2.10
CA GLN A 327 15.98 -6.99 1.80
C GLN A 327 16.52 -7.69 0.55
N ASN A 328 16.07 -8.91 0.28
CA ASN A 328 16.50 -9.70 -0.88
C ASN A 328 15.67 -9.40 -2.14
N THR A 329 14.60 -8.62 -2.03
CA THR A 329 13.81 -8.21 -3.18
C THR A 329 14.57 -7.08 -3.89
N PRO A 330 14.83 -7.18 -5.21
CA PRO A 330 15.57 -6.14 -5.91
C PRO A 330 14.93 -4.77 -5.67
N ARG A 331 15.71 -3.83 -5.12
CA ARG A 331 15.28 -2.44 -5.01
C ARG A 331 15.10 -1.89 -6.42
N PRO A 332 14.03 -1.13 -6.71
CA PRO A 332 14.06 -0.28 -7.90
C PRO A 332 15.31 0.59 -7.87
N ALA A 333 15.90 0.82 -9.05
CA ALA A 333 16.98 1.79 -9.19
C ALA A 333 16.53 3.11 -8.55
N ALA A 334 17.39 3.71 -7.72
CA ALA A 334 17.09 4.98 -7.07
C ALA A 334 16.65 5.98 -8.15
N THR A 335 15.46 6.58 -7.98
CA THR A 335 15.05 7.68 -8.84
C THR A 335 16.09 8.78 -8.68
N PRO A 336 16.73 9.27 -9.77
CA PRO A 336 17.71 10.33 -9.65
C PRO A 336 17.06 11.52 -8.94
N THR A 337 17.72 12.02 -7.90
CA THR A 337 17.32 13.25 -7.23
C THR A 337 17.11 14.33 -8.32
N PRO A 338 15.96 15.00 -8.37
CA PRO A 338 15.75 16.05 -9.35
C PRO A 338 16.86 17.07 -9.19
N THR A 339 17.72 17.16 -10.20
CA THR A 339 18.75 18.18 -10.28
C THR A 339 17.98 19.50 -10.28
N LYS A 340 18.27 20.38 -9.32
CA LYS A 340 17.75 21.75 -9.38
C LYS A 340 18.10 22.28 -10.76
N SER A 341 17.08 22.60 -11.56
CA SER A 341 17.32 23.30 -12.83
C SER A 341 18.03 24.62 -12.49
N PRO A 342 19.03 25.01 -13.29
CA PRO A 342 19.88 26.17 -13.01
C PRO A 342 19.10 27.48 -12.91
#